data_AF-A0A7V6UXH9-F1
#
_entry.id   AF-A0A7V6UXH9-F1
#
_cell.length_a   1.000
_cell.length_b   1.000
_cell.length_c   1.000
_cell.angle_alpha   90.00
_cell.angle_beta   90.00
_cell.angle_gamma   90.00
#
_symmetry.space_group_name_H-M   'P 1'
#
loop_
_entity.id
_entity.type
_entity.pdbx_description
1 polymer ?
#
loop_
_entity_poly.entity_id
_entity_poly.type
_entity_poly.pdbx_seq_one_letter_code
_entity_poly.pdbx_strand_id
1 'polypeptide(L)'
;DEYVFILPVSFKTEILTEDEKPERIVEFLREGAIGDKLFTEIPGETELIKSSIKENLLTLDFNSGITSYGGGTAREDGILKQILYSMKQVDGVERVRILIEGGTKDLPEGSDISKPLLIPREINDVVDFID
;
A
#
# COMPACT_ATOMS: atom_id res chain seq x y z
N ASP A 1 -21.80 10.94 -7.47
CA ASP A 1 -20.94 10.01 -6.73
C ASP A 1 -20.02 9.29 -7.68
N GLU A 2 -18.72 9.56 -7.57
CA GLU A 2 -17.70 8.78 -8.26
C GLU A 2 -17.25 7.67 -7.32
N TYR A 3 -17.57 6.43 -7.68
CA TYR A 3 -17.10 5.26 -6.93
C TYR A 3 -15.68 4.93 -7.37
N VAL A 4 -14.75 4.87 -6.40
CA VAL A 4 -13.37 4.44 -6.63
C VAL A 4 -13.26 2.96 -6.30
N PHE A 5 -12.76 2.17 -7.26
CA PHE A 5 -12.55 0.73 -7.10
C PHE A 5 -11.08 0.38 -7.26
N ILE A 6 -10.61 -0.59 -6.48
CA ILE A 6 -9.26 -1.12 -6.64
C ILE A 6 -9.29 -2.25 -7.67
N LEU A 7 -8.49 -2.07 -8.72
CA LEU A 7 -8.40 -2.99 -9.85
C LEU A 7 -6.99 -3.62 -9.87
N PRO A 8 -6.88 -4.96 -9.86
CA PRO A 8 -5.58 -5.61 -9.98
C PRO A 8 -5.04 -5.45 -11.40
N VAL A 9 -3.76 -5.09 -11.51
CA VAL A 9 -3.02 -4.98 -12.78
C VAL A 9 -1.79 -5.87 -12.71
N SER A 10 -1.56 -6.66 -13.75
CA SER A 10 -0.41 -7.56 -13.82
C SER A 10 0.75 -6.92 -14.59
N PHE A 11 1.93 -6.95 -13.97
CA PHE A 11 3.18 -6.50 -14.57
C PHE A 11 4.10 -7.68 -14.86
N LYS A 12 4.88 -7.60 -15.94
CA LYS A 12 5.91 -8.59 -16.23
C LYS A 12 7.19 -8.21 -15.50
N THR A 13 7.73 -9.15 -14.73
CA THR A 13 8.99 -9.01 -14.01
C THR A 13 9.81 -10.29 -14.16
N GLU A 14 11.09 -10.23 -13.78
CA GLU A 14 11.87 -11.40 -13.45
C GLU A 14 11.32 -12.11 -12.21
N ILE A 15 11.77 -13.35 -11.94
CA ILE A 15 11.34 -14.10 -10.76
C ILE A 15 11.97 -13.43 -9.53
N LEU A 16 11.12 -12.96 -8.62
CA LEU A 16 11.51 -12.29 -7.38
C LEU A 16 11.31 -13.23 -6.19
N THR A 17 12.22 -13.16 -5.23
CA THR A 17 12.04 -13.76 -3.90
C THR A 17 11.01 -12.96 -3.07
N GLU A 18 10.53 -13.54 -1.97
CA GLU A 18 9.59 -12.86 -1.08
C GLU A 18 10.16 -11.56 -0.49
N ASP A 19 11.47 -11.49 -0.27
CA ASP A 19 12.14 -10.29 0.25
C ASP A 19 12.31 -9.19 -0.81
N GLU A 20 12.36 -9.55 -2.10
CA GLU A 20 12.50 -8.60 -3.23
C GLU A 20 11.15 -8.07 -3.73
N LYS A 21 10.08 -8.86 -3.59
CA LYS A 21 8.72 -8.47 -4.04
C LYS A 21 8.25 -7.11 -3.50
N PRO A 22 8.39 -6.76 -2.20
CA PRO A 22 7.85 -5.52 -1.66
C PRO A 22 8.38 -4.26 -2.36
N GLU A 23 9.69 -4.21 -2.62
CA GLU A 23 10.33 -3.09 -3.29
C GLU A 23 9.77 -2.92 -4.70
N ARG A 24 9.75 -4.01 -5.48
CA ARG A 24 9.23 -3.98 -6.85
C ARG A 24 7.74 -3.60 -6.91
N ILE A 25 6.94 -4.09 -5.96
CA ILE A 25 5.52 -3.73 -5.87
C ILE A 25 5.34 -2.23 -5.64
N VAL A 26 6.10 -1.64 -4.71
CA VAL A 26 6.02 -0.20 -4.42
C VAL A 26 6.43 0.63 -5.64
N GLU A 27 7.48 0.21 -6.36
CA GLU A 27 7.88 0.86 -7.62
C GLU A 27 6.74 0.87 -8.65
N PHE A 28 6.11 -0.28 -8.91
CA PHE A 28 4.98 -0.37 -9.84
C PHE A 28 3.77 0.46 -9.40
N LEU A 29 3.46 0.45 -8.11
CA LEU A 29 2.36 1.26 -7.59
C LEU A 29 2.64 2.76 -7.77
N ARG A 30 3.88 3.20 -7.54
CA ARG A 30 4.29 4.60 -7.73
C ARG A 30 4.31 5.01 -9.19
N GLU A 31 4.83 4.17 -10.08
CA GLU A 31 4.80 4.39 -11.53
C GLU A 31 3.36 4.49 -12.07
N GLY A 32 2.44 3.77 -11.42
CA GLY A 32 1.04 3.72 -11.80
C GLY A 32 0.79 2.81 -13.00
N ALA A 33 -0.48 2.59 -13.32
CA ALA A 33 -0.85 1.76 -14.46
C ALA A 33 -0.82 2.56 -15.77
N ILE A 34 -0.44 1.88 -16.86
CA ILE A 34 -0.36 2.46 -18.20
C ILE A 34 -1.78 2.55 -18.79
N GLY A 35 -2.33 3.77 -18.90
CA GLY A 35 -3.56 4.07 -19.66
C GLY A 35 -4.41 5.18 -19.04
N ASP A 36 -5.26 5.83 -19.85
CA ASP A 36 -6.00 7.05 -19.48
C ASP A 36 -7.08 6.88 -18.38
N LYS A 37 -7.32 5.65 -17.91
CA LYS A 37 -8.44 5.32 -16.99
C LYS A 37 -8.01 4.76 -15.64
N LEU A 38 -6.73 4.50 -15.44
CA LEU A 38 -6.20 3.98 -14.19
C LEU A 38 -5.26 5.01 -13.60
N PHE A 39 -5.30 5.17 -12.29
CA PHE A 39 -4.42 6.08 -11.57
C PHE A 39 -3.94 5.40 -10.29
N THR A 40 -2.89 5.98 -9.72
CA THR A 40 -2.36 5.57 -8.43
C THR A 40 -2.62 6.65 -7.41
N GLU A 41 -2.92 6.23 -6.17
CA GLU A 41 -3.02 7.15 -5.04
C GLU A 41 -1.64 7.40 -4.42
N ILE A 42 -0.67 6.51 -4.69
CA ILE A 42 0.70 6.58 -4.17
C ILE A 42 1.37 7.88 -4.63
N PRO A 43 1.89 8.71 -3.72
CA PRO A 43 2.65 9.90 -4.08
C PRO A 43 3.90 9.58 -4.91
N GLY A 44 4.19 10.40 -5.91
CA GLY A 44 5.33 10.18 -6.83
C GLY A 44 6.70 10.16 -6.16
N GLU A 45 6.86 10.82 -5.01
CA GLU A 45 8.12 10.86 -4.25
C GLU A 45 8.26 9.67 -3.28
N THR A 46 7.31 8.74 -3.25
CA THR A 46 7.33 7.56 -2.36
C THR A 46 8.48 6.64 -2.72
N GLU A 47 9.26 6.23 -1.74
CA GLU A 47 10.28 5.18 -1.88
C GLU A 47 10.23 4.24 -0.67
N LEU A 48 10.46 2.95 -0.92
CA LEU A 48 10.63 1.96 0.14
C LEU A 48 12.12 1.92 0.52
N ILE A 49 12.46 2.42 1.70
CA ILE A 49 13.84 2.45 2.21
C ILE A 49 14.33 1.04 2.54
N LYS A 50 13.45 0.24 3.16
CA LYS A 50 13.73 -1.16 3.52
C LYS A 50 12.44 -1.92 3.73
N SER A 51 12.52 -3.24 3.53
CA SER A 51 11.49 -4.16 3.99
C SER A 51 12.11 -5.32 4.77
N SER A 52 11.30 -6.00 5.58
CA SER A 52 11.69 -7.28 6.18
C SER A 52 10.47 -8.10 6.53
N ILE A 53 10.61 -9.43 6.41
CA ILE A 53 9.58 -10.40 6.79
C ILE A 53 10.04 -11.11 8.06
N LYS A 54 9.16 -11.14 9.07
CA LYS A 54 9.36 -11.94 10.28
C LYS A 54 8.05 -12.62 10.67
N GLU A 55 8.08 -13.94 10.71
CA GLU A 55 6.89 -14.77 10.94
C GLU A 55 5.82 -14.48 9.87
N ASN A 56 4.73 -13.81 10.24
CA ASN A 56 3.64 -13.39 9.34
C ASN A 56 3.53 -11.87 9.19
N LEU A 57 4.55 -11.12 9.62
CA LEU A 57 4.58 -9.66 9.62
C LEU A 57 5.59 -9.14 8.60
N LEU A 58 5.10 -8.41 7.60
CA LEU A 58 5.90 -7.61 6.69
C LEU A 58 6.07 -6.20 7.26
N THR A 59 7.30 -5.78 7.50
CA THR A 59 7.60 -4.39 7.86
C THR A 59 8.05 -3.65 6.61
N LEU A 60 7.38 -2.54 6.31
CA LEU A 60 7.71 -1.62 5.22
C LEU A 60 8.11 -0.28 5.82
N ASP A 61 9.34 0.16 5.55
CA ASP A 61 9.82 1.48 5.96
C ASP A 61 9.95 2.38 4.73
N PHE A 62 9.12 3.41 4.68
CA PHE A 62 9.06 4.36 3.58
C PHE A 62 9.86 5.64 3.89
N ASN A 63 10.25 6.35 2.83
CA ASN A 63 10.68 7.74 2.97
C ASN A 63 9.49 8.65 3.32
N SER A 64 9.77 9.93 3.63
CA SER A 64 8.73 10.94 3.88
C SER A 64 7.88 11.27 2.64
N GLY A 65 8.28 10.84 1.44
CA GLY A 65 7.49 10.99 0.22
C GLY A 65 6.12 10.34 0.30
N ILE A 66 5.97 9.25 1.06
CA ILE A 66 4.67 8.58 1.24
C ILE A 66 3.59 9.47 1.85
N THR A 67 3.94 10.53 2.59
CA THR A 67 2.99 11.48 3.17
C THR A 67 2.77 12.74 2.32
N SER A 68 3.36 12.79 1.11
CA SER A 68 3.28 13.95 0.23
C SER A 68 2.02 13.92 -0.63
N TYR A 69 0.86 13.95 0.02
CA TYR A 69 -0.44 13.98 -0.62
C TYR A 69 -1.39 14.98 0.05
N GLY A 70 -2.41 15.36 -0.71
CA GLY A 70 -3.65 15.96 -0.22
C GLY A 70 -4.82 15.31 -0.94
N GLY A 71 -6.05 15.62 -0.58
CA GLY A 71 -7.24 14.93 -1.09
C GLY A 71 -8.10 14.29 0.00
N GLY A 72 -7.76 14.53 1.28
CA GLY A 72 -8.56 14.10 2.41
C GLY A 72 -8.41 12.61 2.73
N THR A 73 -9.16 12.18 3.74
CA THR A 73 -9.20 10.80 4.24
C THR A 73 -9.42 9.75 3.15
N ALA A 74 -10.19 10.06 2.10
CA ALA A 74 -10.44 9.15 0.99
C ALA A 74 -9.16 8.74 0.25
N ARG A 75 -8.24 9.70 0.01
CA ARG A 75 -6.97 9.40 -0.65
C ARG A 75 -6.02 8.63 0.26
N GLU A 76 -5.95 8.99 1.53
CA GLU A 76 -5.13 8.28 2.53
C GLU A 76 -5.57 6.81 2.65
N ASP A 77 -6.88 6.56 2.71
CA ASP A 77 -7.45 5.21 2.69
C ASP A 77 -7.12 4.47 1.38
N GLY A 78 -7.18 5.16 0.24
CA GLY A 78 -6.76 4.64 -1.06
C GLY A 78 -5.29 4.18 -1.08
N ILE A 79 -4.37 5.00 -0.55
CA ILE A 79 -2.95 4.68 -0.42
C ILE A 79 -2.76 3.41 0.42
N LEU A 80 -3.35 3.38 1.62
CA LEU A 80 -3.23 2.24 2.53
C LEU A 80 -3.78 0.97 1.90
N LYS A 81 -4.95 1.04 1.27
CA LYS A 81 -5.56 -0.10 0.58
C LYS A 81 -4.71 -0.58 -0.58
N GLN A 82 -4.19 0.30 -1.44
CA GLN A 82 -3.31 -0.10 -2.54
C GLN A 82 -2.08 -0.86 -2.05
N ILE A 83 -1.44 -0.38 -0.98
CA ILE A 83 -0.32 -1.08 -0.35
C ILE A 83 -0.77 -2.45 0.18
N LEU A 84 -1.79 -2.50 1.05
CA LEU A 84 -2.22 -3.73 1.71
C LEU A 84 -2.67 -4.81 0.70
N TYR A 85 -3.46 -4.44 -0.30
CA TYR A 85 -3.91 -5.39 -1.32
C TYR A 85 -2.75 -5.91 -2.17
N SER A 86 -1.80 -5.05 -2.52
CA SER A 86 -0.67 -5.46 -3.35
C SER A 86 0.30 -6.37 -2.60
N MET A 87 0.49 -6.12 -1.30
CA MET A 87 1.37 -6.93 -0.44
C MET A 87 0.84 -8.34 -0.16
N LYS A 88 -0.42 -8.63 -0.50
CA LYS A 88 -0.97 -9.99 -0.50
C LYS A 88 -0.21 -10.95 -1.42
N GLN A 89 0.55 -10.43 -2.38
CA GLN A 89 1.40 -11.22 -3.28
C GLN A 89 2.70 -11.73 -2.62
N VAL A 90 3.01 -11.25 -1.41
CA VAL A 90 4.13 -11.73 -0.60
C VAL A 90 3.63 -12.91 0.23
N ASP A 91 4.12 -14.11 -0.09
CA ASP A 91 3.63 -15.35 0.50
C ASP A 91 3.99 -15.43 2.00
N GLY A 92 3.06 -15.94 2.80
CA GLY A 92 3.25 -16.12 4.25
C GLY A 92 3.02 -14.86 5.10
N VAL A 93 2.72 -13.71 4.49
CA VAL A 93 2.42 -12.46 5.20
C VAL A 93 0.91 -12.32 5.43
N GLU A 94 0.52 -11.99 6.66
CA GLU A 94 -0.88 -11.71 7.04
C GLU A 94 -1.09 -10.27 7.46
N ARG A 95 -0.02 -9.57 7.82
CA ARG A 95 -0.05 -8.24 8.43
C ARG A 95 1.08 -7.38 7.91
N VAL A 96 0.84 -6.07 7.81
CA VAL A 96 1.82 -5.07 7.38
C VAL A 96 2.05 -4.06 8.50
N ARG A 97 3.31 -3.83 8.85
CA ARG A 97 3.74 -2.70 9.69
C ARG A 97 4.32 -1.62 8.78
N ILE A 98 3.71 -0.44 8.80
CA ILE A 98 4.20 0.72 8.07
C ILE A 98 5.04 1.58 9.01
N LEU A 99 6.23 1.96 8.55
CA LEU A 99 7.13 2.92 9.17
C LEU A 99 7.47 4.02 8.17
N ILE A 100 7.85 5.18 8.68
CA ILE A 100 8.30 6.33 7.90
C ILE A 100 9.62 6.78 8.50
N GLU A 101 10.70 6.67 7.73
CA GLU A 101 12.08 7.00 8.12
C GLU A 101 12.48 6.31 9.45
N GLY A 102 12.13 5.02 9.56
CA GLY A 102 12.47 4.16 10.70
C GLY A 102 11.54 4.28 11.91
N GLY A 103 10.54 5.15 11.87
CA GLY A 103 9.64 5.42 12.99
C GLY A 103 8.15 5.26 12.66
N THR A 104 7.32 5.18 13.71
CA THR A 104 5.88 5.43 13.56
C THR A 104 5.65 6.94 13.52
N LYS A 105 4.94 7.41 12.50
CA LYS A 105 4.52 8.81 12.37
C LYS A 105 3.01 8.86 12.13
N ASP A 106 2.40 9.97 12.46
CA ASP A 106 1.01 10.23 12.11
C ASP A 106 0.91 10.49 10.59
N LEU A 107 -0.14 9.95 9.98
CA LEU A 107 -0.46 10.27 8.59
C LEU A 107 -1.25 11.58 8.51
N PRO A 108 -1.13 12.33 7.39
CA PRO A 108 -1.79 13.63 7.18
C PRO A 108 -3.28 13.71 7.57
N GLU A 109 -4.05 12.65 7.34
CA GLU A 109 -5.50 12.61 7.57
C GLU A 109 -5.90 11.76 8.79
N GLY A 110 -4.90 11.23 9.52
CA GLY A 110 -5.08 10.66 10.85
C GLY A 110 -5.34 9.15 10.92
N SER A 111 -5.20 8.40 9.82
CA SER A 111 -5.29 6.94 9.86
C SER A 111 -4.24 6.33 10.79
N ASP A 112 -4.68 5.40 11.64
CA ASP A 112 -3.83 4.77 12.64
C ASP A 112 -2.92 3.71 12.03
N ILE A 113 -1.64 4.07 11.83
CA ILE A 113 -0.58 3.13 11.46
C ILE A 113 0.31 2.74 12.65
N SER A 114 -0.09 3.06 13.89
CA SER A 114 0.69 2.76 15.10
C SER A 114 0.81 1.27 15.40
N LYS A 115 -0.08 0.46 14.82
CA LYS A 115 -0.11 -1.00 14.94
C LYS A 115 -0.02 -1.64 13.56
N PRO A 116 0.38 -2.93 13.48
CA PRO A 116 0.28 -3.69 12.24
C PRO A 116 -1.15 -3.72 11.72
N LEU A 117 -1.30 -3.43 10.43
CA LEU A 117 -2.55 -3.49 9.67
C LEU A 117 -2.74 -4.91 9.12
N LEU A 118 -3.99 -5.38 9.08
CA LEU A 118 -4.30 -6.67 8.48
C LEU A 118 -4.34 -6.55 6.96
N ILE A 119 -3.78 -7.54 6.25
CA ILE A 119 -4.01 -7.68 4.82
C ILE A 119 -5.44 -8.20 4.63
N PRO A 120 -6.30 -7.51 3.86
CA PRO A 120 -7.66 -7.99 3.63
C PRO A 120 -7.67 -9.36 2.94
N ARG A 121 -8.50 -10.27 3.46
CA ARG A 121 -8.69 -11.61 2.86
C ARG A 121 -9.48 -11.55 1.57
N GLU A 122 -10.39 -10.58 1.46
CA GLU A 122 -11.26 -10.34 0.31
C GLU A 122 -10.91 -8.99 -0.34
N ILE A 123 -11.06 -8.88 -1.67
CA ILE A 123 -10.77 -7.65 -2.43
C ILE A 123 -12.10 -6.99 -2.75
N ASN A 124 -12.21 -5.68 -2.48
CA ASN A 124 -13.42 -4.87 -2.72
C ASN A 124 -14.67 -5.37 -1.97
N ASP A 125 -14.51 -5.86 -0.74
CA ASP A 125 -15.68 -6.08 0.11
C ASP A 125 -16.33 -4.72 0.38
N VAL A 126 -17.49 -4.49 -0.23
CA VAL A 126 -18.30 -3.30 0.03
C VAL A 126 -18.83 -3.50 1.44
N VAL A 127 -18.13 -2.94 2.42
CA VAL A 127 -18.73 -2.76 3.73
C VAL A 127 -19.79 -1.70 3.53
N ASP A 128 -21.02 -2.15 3.27
CA ASP A 128 -22.20 -1.30 3.40
C ASP A 128 -22.16 -0.73 4.82
N PHE A 129 -21.77 0.53 4.95
CA PHE A 129 -22.06 1.29 6.15
C PHE A 129 -23.57 1.46 6.15
N ILE A 130 -24.26 0.54 6.81
CA ILE A 130 -25.64 0.76 7.22
C ILE A 130 -25.59 1.95 8.20
N ASP A 131 -26.31 3.01 7.81
CA ASP A 131 -26.44 4.34 8.45
C ASP A 131 -26.29 4.39 9.99
#